data_AF-A0A2D5CVD3-F1
#
_entry.id   AF-A0A2D5CVD3-F1
#
_cell.length_a   1.000
_cell.length_b   1.000
_cell.length_c   1.000
_cell.angle_alpha   90.00
_cell.angle_beta   90.00
_cell.angle_gamma   90.00
#
_symmetry.space_group_name_H-M   'P 1'
#
loop_
_entity.id
_entity.type
_entity.pdbx_description
1 polymer ?
#
loop_
_entity_poly.entity_id
_entity_poly.type
_entity_poly.pdbx_seq_one_letter_code
_entity_poly.pdbx_strand_id
1 'polypeptide(L)' 'PSYVLRALGRPDELAHSSIRFSFGRFTTVDEVKMVAQTAKKVVKQLRELSPLWDMYLDGVDLEKVEWVHH' A
#
# COMPACT_ATOMS: atom_id res chain seq x y z
N PRO A 1 11.90 -5.90 -2.11
CA PRO A 1 12.01 -4.52 -1.61
C PRO A 1 12.68 -3.55 -2.61
N SER A 2 12.00 -2.43 -2.93
CA SER A 2 12.54 -1.37 -3.79
C SER A 2 13.75 -0.68 -3.14
N TYR A 3 14.92 -0.70 -3.79
CA TYR A 3 16.12 -0.02 -3.28
C TYR A 3 15.97 1.49 -3.21
N VAL A 4 15.16 2.09 -4.11
CA VAL A 4 14.85 3.52 -4.08
C VAL A 4 14.01 3.87 -2.85
N LEU A 5 12.98 3.07 -2.54
CA LEU A 5 12.12 3.34 -1.38
C LEU A 5 12.88 3.15 -0.06
N ARG A 6 13.75 2.14 0.00
CA ARG A 6 14.67 1.96 1.14
C ARG A 6 15.63 3.14 1.30
N ALA A 7 16.21 3.63 0.21
CA ALA A 7 17.09 4.80 0.24
C ALA A 7 16.36 6.10 0.67
N LEU A 8 15.04 6.19 0.43
CA LEU A 8 14.19 7.26 0.93
C LEU A 8 13.77 7.08 2.41
N GLY A 9 14.31 6.07 3.10
CA GLY A 9 14.03 5.80 4.51
C GLY A 9 12.65 5.18 4.75
N ARG A 10 12.02 4.56 3.75
CA ARG A 10 10.75 3.84 3.97
C ARG A 10 11.01 2.47 4.60
N PRO A 11 10.28 2.12 5.68
CA PRO A 11 10.26 0.76 6.22
C PRO A 11 10.00 -0.28 5.13
N ASP A 12 10.62 -1.46 5.27
CA ASP A 12 10.54 -2.51 4.24
C ASP A 12 9.10 -2.92 3.94
N GLU A 13 8.25 -3.03 4.95
CA GLU A 13 6.81 -3.34 4.79
C GLU A 13 6.07 -2.31 3.93
N LEU A 14 6.37 -1.03 4.12
CA LEU A 14 5.81 0.05 3.29
C LEU A 14 6.41 0.03 1.87
N ALA A 15 7.67 -0.34 1.73
CA ALA A 15 8.28 -0.53 0.42
C ALA A 15 7.65 -1.73 -0.35
N HIS A 16 7.21 -2.77 0.36
CA HIS A 16 6.54 -3.94 -0.20
C HIS A 16 5.08 -3.68 -0.59
N SER A 17 4.39 -2.79 0.12
CA SER A 17 3.00 -2.37 -0.18
C SER A 17 2.89 -1.18 -1.14
N SER A 18 4.00 -0.76 -1.75
CA SER A 18 4.04 0.38 -2.67
C SER A 18 3.70 0.00 -4.11
N ILE A 19 2.87 0.82 -4.77
CA ILE A 19 2.49 0.67 -6.19
C ILE A 19 2.87 1.94 -6.95
N ARG A 20 3.44 1.79 -8.15
CA ARG A 20 3.77 2.91 -9.04
C ARG A 20 2.78 3.00 -10.20
N PHE A 21 2.09 4.13 -10.30
CA PHE A 21 1.29 4.48 -11.48
C PHE A 21 2.07 5.45 -12.36
N SER A 22 2.21 5.13 -13.64
CA SER A 22 2.85 5.99 -14.63
C SER A 22 1.85 6.28 -15.75
N PHE A 23 1.73 7.55 -16.13
CA PHE A 23 0.85 8.00 -17.20
C PHE A 23 1.67 8.35 -18.44
N GLY A 24 1.07 8.20 -19.62
CA GLY A 24 1.72 8.46 -20.91
C GLY A 24 0.85 9.27 -21.86
N ARG A 25 1.37 9.55 -23.06
CA ARG A 25 0.70 10.38 -24.08
C ARG A 25 -0.72 9.91 -24.44
N PHE A 26 -0.98 8.62 -24.29
CA PHE A 26 -2.26 7.99 -24.67
C PHE A 26 -3.17 7.73 -23.47
N THR A 27 -2.75 8.08 -22.24
CA THR A 27 -3.60 7.94 -21.07
C THR A 27 -4.75 8.93 -21.12
N THR A 28 -5.96 8.42 -20.98
CA THR A 28 -7.19 9.22 -20.92
C THR A 28 -7.63 9.46 -19.49
N VAL A 29 -8.41 10.53 -19.29
CA VAL A 29 -8.98 10.86 -17.98
C VAL A 29 -9.88 9.74 -17.45
N ASP A 30 -10.60 9.05 -18.34
CA ASP A 30 -11.52 7.99 -17.95
C ASP A 30 -10.79 6.72 -17.48
N GLU A 31 -9.65 6.38 -18.09
CA GLU A 31 -8.77 5.32 -17.59
C GLU A 31 -8.24 5.64 -16.18
N VAL A 32 -7.81 6.89 -15.95
CA VAL A 32 -7.34 7.33 -14.62
C VAL A 32 -8.45 7.21 -13.58
N LYS A 33 -9.68 7.64 -13.93
CA LYS A 33 -10.85 7.50 -13.04
C LYS A 33 -11.17 6.05 -12.73
N MET A 34 -11.14 5.18 -13.74
CA MET A 34 -11.39 3.75 -13.59
C MET A 34 -10.34 3.10 -12.67
N VAL A 35 -9.06 3.40 -12.87
CA VAL A 35 -7.97 2.90 -12.02
C VAL A 35 -8.12 3.42 -10.60
N ALA A 36 -8.42 4.71 -10.40
CA ALA A 36 -8.61 5.29 -9.08
C ALA A 36 -9.78 4.65 -8.30
N GLN A 37 -10.90 4.39 -8.96
CA GLN A 37 -12.04 3.70 -8.36
C GLN A 37 -11.70 2.26 -7.99
N THR A 38 -11.01 1.55 -8.90
CA THR A 38 -10.59 0.17 -8.68
C THR A 38 -9.60 0.07 -7.53
N ALA A 39 -8.58 0.93 -7.49
CA ALA A 39 -7.60 0.97 -6.42
C ALA A 39 -8.25 1.21 -5.05
N LYS A 40 -9.19 2.17 -4.97
CA LYS A 40 -9.96 2.42 -3.73
C LYS A 40 -10.73 1.18 -3.29
N LYS A 41 -11.42 0.52 -4.21
CA LYS A 41 -12.19 -0.70 -3.91
C LYS A 41 -11.29 -1.82 -3.39
N VAL A 42 -10.21 -2.12 -4.10
CA VAL A 42 -9.29 -3.21 -3.75
C VAL A 42 -8.58 -2.93 -2.42
N VAL A 43 -8.08 -1.70 -2.21
CA VAL A 43 -7.45 -1.32 -0.93
C VAL A 43 -8.44 -1.47 0.23
N LYS A 44 -9.71 -1.09 0.04
CA LYS A 44 -10.74 -1.29 1.06
C LYS A 44 -10.93 -2.78 1.38
N GLN A 45 -11.09 -3.62 0.36
CA GLN A 45 -11.27 -5.07 0.56
C GLN A 45 -10.07 -5.73 1.23
N LEU A 46 -8.85 -5.35 0.85
CA LEU A 46 -7.63 -5.87 1.48
C LEU A 46 -7.54 -5.47 2.96
N ARG A 47 -7.94 -4.24 3.29
CA ARG A 47 -7.98 -3.75 4.67
C ARG A 47 -9.04 -4.43 5.52
N GLU A 48 -10.21 -4.73 4.95
CA GLU A 48 -11.27 -5.49 5.64
C GLU A 48 -10.84 -6.93 6.00
N LEU A 49 -9.82 -7.48 5.32
CA LEU A 49 -9.29 -8.81 5.56
C LEU A 49 -7.95 -8.81 6.31
N SER A 50 -7.43 -7.64 6.66
CA SER A 50 -6.07 -7.49 7.18
C SER A 50 -6.08 -7.33 8.70
N PRO A 51 -5.56 -8.30 9.48
CA PRO A 51 -5.38 -8.14 10.92
C PRO A 51 -4.48 -6.95 11.28
N LEU A 52 -3.52 -6.61 10.41
CA LEU A 52 -2.66 -5.43 10.57
C LEU A 52 -3.48 -4.14 10.54
N TRP A 53 -4.51 -4.10 9.71
CA TRP A 53 -5.40 -2.95 9.61
C TRP A 53 -6.30 -2.82 10.84
N ASP A 54 -6.80 -3.94 11.37
CA ASP A 54 -7.57 -3.95 12.63
C ASP A 54 -6.71 -3.45 13.80
N MET A 55 -5.49 -3.98 13.93
CA MET A 55 -4.52 -3.53 14.95
C MET A 55 -4.21 -2.03 14.83
N TYR A 56 -4.07 -1.52 13.61
CA TYR A 56 -3.89 -0.08 13.37
C TYR A 56 -5.11 0.74 13.84
N LEU A 57 -6.34 0.27 13.59
CA LEU A 57 -7.57 0.94 14.05
C LEU A 57 -7.70 0.94 15.57
N ASP A 58 -7.23 -0.13 16.23
CA ASP A 58 -7.19 -0.26 17.69
C ASP A 58 -6.08 0.56 18.35
N GLY A 59 -5.28 1.29 17.54
CA GLY A 59 -4.22 2.18 18.02
C GLY A 59 -2.92 1.45 18.42
N VAL A 60 -2.75 0.20 17.96
CA VAL A 60 -1.52 -0.57 18.19
C VAL A 60 -0.38 0.02 17.36
N ASP A 61 0.75 0.23 18.00
CA ASP A 61 1.99 0.63 17.34
C ASP A 61 2.60 -0.57 16.60
N LEU A 62 2.31 -0.67 15.31
CA LEU A 62 2.76 -1.77 14.44
C LEU A 62 4.29 -1.86 14.31
N GLU A 63 5.03 -0.77 14.57
CA GLU A 63 6.49 -0.79 14.54
C GLU A 63 7.11 -1.53 15.73
N LYS A 64 6.33 -1.70 16.81
CA LYS A 64 6.75 -2.41 18.04
C LYS A 64 6.24 -3.84 18.12
N VAL A 65 5.46 -4.28 17.13
CA VAL A 65 4.99 -5.66 17.05
C VAL A 65 6.16 -6.54 16.61
N GLU A 66 6.50 -7.55 17.42
CA GLU A 66 7.51 -8.54 17.03
C GLU A 66 6.95 -9.45 15.95
N TRP A 67 7.36 -9.19 14.70
CA TRP A 67 6.99 -10.01 13.56
C TRP A 67 7.80 -11.30 13.54
N VAL A 68 7.11 -12.44 13.53
CA VAL A 68 7.74 -13.73 13.26
C VAL A 68 8.14 -13.76 11.78
N HIS A 69 9.42 -13.54 11.49
CA HIS A 69 9.94 -13.66 10.12
C HIS A 69 9.85 -15.12 9.66
N HIS A 70 9.19 -15.35 8.53
CA HIS A 70 9.28 -16.58 7.75
C HIS A 70 10.16 -16.36 6.52
#